data_AF-M6UZ86-F1
#
_entry.id   AF-M6UZ86-F1
#
_cell.length_a   1.000
_cell.length_b   1.000
_cell.length_c   1.000
_cell.angle_alpha   90.00
_cell.angle_beta   90.00
_cell.angle_gamma   90.00
#
_symmetry.space_group_name_H-M   'P 1'
#
loop_
_entity.id
_entity.type
_entity.pdbx_description
1 polymer ?
#
loop_
_entity_poly.entity_id
_entity_poly.type
_entity_poly.pdbx_seq_one_letter_code
_entity_poly.pdbx_strand_id
1 'polypeptide(L)'
;MNTIGILDYENFLKLGAIYFHAAGVIFGFLIGFSKLYSSDGFSKSYGSVLQSAAFFLILNNGILIDQGTLRNDSRMLFGSYYGLVLYSSLAVFVCFNYLLESLDNPWIYCKRLLGIIPVVILLSYFIPELYFISFIDVLGFGISIFTFSWSLRSVLKSNKSILFFNLPFLSFLISICFVFDFLGTVFNKKDFFLLTEIIPGSVICYTILLERFIPSLFSKVTVSVSNINNQIELETIPIPEDKEPQKYKYPPRDLLEGIDLEKVKTKLNRF
;
A
#
# COMPACT_ATOMS: atom_id res chain seq x y z
N MET A 1 -17.96 -40.01 10.71
CA MET A 1 -17.37 -38.84 10.00
C MET A 1 -15.93 -38.71 10.43
N ASN A 2 -15.00 -38.59 9.48
CA ASN A 2 -13.56 -38.79 9.69
C ASN A 2 -12.94 -37.53 10.32
N THR A 3 -12.95 -37.46 11.66
CA THR A 3 -12.44 -36.34 12.46
C THR A 3 -10.96 -36.04 12.22
N ILE A 4 -10.17 -37.05 11.84
CA ILE A 4 -8.73 -36.93 11.60
C ILE A 4 -8.45 -36.11 10.32
N GLY A 5 -9.18 -36.36 9.23
CA GLY A 5 -9.01 -35.60 7.98
C GLY A 5 -9.51 -34.15 8.06
N ILE A 6 -10.49 -33.87 8.91
CA ILE A 6 -11.00 -32.50 9.17
C ILE A 6 -9.97 -31.71 9.98
N LEU A 7 -9.33 -32.34 10.97
CA LEU A 7 -8.32 -31.72 11.81
C LEU A 7 -7.05 -31.33 11.03
N ASP A 8 -6.62 -32.20 10.10
CA ASP A 8 -5.48 -31.90 9.21
C ASP A 8 -5.78 -30.76 8.25
N TYR A 9 -7.01 -30.70 7.72
CA TYR A 9 -7.43 -29.61 6.84
C TYR A 9 -7.52 -28.27 7.58
N GLU A 10 -8.06 -28.25 8.80
CA GLU A 10 -8.12 -27.06 9.64
C GLU A 10 -6.73 -26.54 9.99
N ASN A 11 -5.80 -27.43 10.35
CA ASN A 11 -4.41 -27.08 10.64
C ASN A 11 -3.69 -26.55 9.39
N PHE A 12 -3.91 -27.15 8.23
CA PHE A 12 -3.35 -26.68 6.96
C PHE A 12 -3.86 -25.28 6.60
N LEU A 13 -5.16 -25.02 6.74
CA LEU A 13 -5.75 -23.70 6.48
C LEU A 13 -5.23 -22.65 7.46
N LYS A 14 -5.14 -22.99 8.75
CA LYS A 14 -4.54 -22.10 9.76
C LYS A 14 -3.10 -21.76 9.39
N LEU A 15 -2.28 -22.77 9.09
CA LEU A 15 -0.89 -22.60 8.71
C LEU A 15 -0.74 -21.74 7.45
N GLY A 16 -1.55 -22.00 6.42
CA GLY A 16 -1.59 -21.21 5.19
C GLY A 16 -1.96 -19.74 5.44
N ALA A 17 -2.92 -19.48 6.32
CA ALA A 17 -3.30 -18.13 6.71
C ALA A 17 -2.16 -17.40 7.45
N ILE A 18 -1.40 -18.09 8.32
CA ILE A 18 -0.22 -17.50 8.99
C ILE A 18 0.82 -17.05 7.95
N TYR A 19 1.20 -17.95 7.03
CA TYR A 19 2.22 -17.65 6.04
C TYR A 19 1.77 -16.55 5.08
N PHE A 20 0.50 -16.55 4.69
CA PHE A 20 -0.05 -15.51 3.83
C PHE A 20 -0.05 -14.15 4.53
N HIS A 21 -0.48 -14.10 5.79
CA HIS A 21 -0.41 -12.90 6.62
C HIS A 21 1.04 -12.39 6.74
N ALA A 22 1.97 -13.25 7.16
CA ALA A 22 3.38 -12.90 7.34
C ALA A 22 4.03 -12.40 6.04
N ALA A 23 3.73 -13.05 4.90
CA ALA A 23 4.18 -12.59 3.60
C ALA A 23 3.64 -11.20 3.28
N GLY A 24 2.33 -10.96 3.49
CA GLY A 24 1.71 -9.65 3.32
C GLY A 24 2.40 -8.57 4.14
N VAL A 25 2.67 -8.84 5.42
CA VAL A 25 3.37 -7.91 6.33
C VAL A 25 4.80 -7.63 5.86
N ILE A 26 5.57 -8.66 5.51
CA ILE A 26 6.96 -8.50 5.04
C ILE A 26 7.02 -7.71 3.73
N PHE A 27 6.17 -8.03 2.76
CA PHE A 27 6.12 -7.30 1.50
C PHE A 27 5.65 -5.86 1.71
N GLY A 28 4.64 -5.65 2.57
CA GLY A 28 4.18 -4.32 2.95
C GLY A 28 5.30 -3.47 3.56
N PHE A 29 6.10 -4.06 4.45
CA PHE A 29 7.25 -3.41 5.05
C PHE A 29 8.33 -3.05 4.01
N LEU A 30 8.75 -4.02 3.18
CA LEU A 30 9.83 -3.79 2.21
C LEU A 30 9.43 -2.78 1.12
N ILE A 31 8.22 -2.91 0.58
CA ILE A 31 7.68 -2.00 -0.45
C ILE A 31 7.40 -0.64 0.17
N GLY A 32 6.82 -0.59 1.37
CA GLY A 32 6.55 0.63 2.12
C GLY A 32 7.83 1.43 2.35
N PHE A 33 8.89 0.77 2.84
CA PHE A 33 10.21 1.37 3.01
C PHE A 33 10.78 1.90 1.69
N SER A 34 10.79 1.09 0.63
CA SER A 34 11.26 1.52 -0.71
C SER A 34 10.55 2.79 -1.19
N LYS A 35 9.22 2.85 -1.03
CA LYS A 35 8.39 3.98 -1.47
C LYS A 35 8.60 5.26 -0.66
N LEU A 36 8.96 5.16 0.61
CA LEU A 36 9.30 6.33 1.44
C LEU A 36 10.50 7.12 0.88
N TYR A 37 11.41 6.45 0.17
CA TYR A 37 12.57 7.07 -0.49
C TYR A 37 12.30 7.52 -1.94
N SER A 38 11.10 7.32 -2.47
CA SER A 38 10.72 7.82 -3.80
C SER A 38 10.80 9.34 -3.87
N SER A 39 10.95 9.92 -5.06
CA SER A 39 10.83 11.37 -5.27
C SER A 39 9.37 11.86 -5.28
N ASP A 40 8.43 10.97 -5.62
CA ASP A 40 6.99 11.27 -5.76
C ASP A 40 6.27 11.35 -4.39
N GLY A 41 5.46 12.39 -4.21
CA GLY A 41 4.74 12.65 -2.96
C GLY A 41 3.66 11.61 -2.67
N PHE A 42 2.98 11.09 -3.69
CA PHE A 42 2.00 10.02 -3.48
C PHE A 42 2.69 8.72 -3.06
N SER A 43 3.76 8.34 -3.74
CA SER A 43 4.59 7.18 -3.39
C SER A 43 5.04 7.22 -1.93
N LYS A 44 5.53 8.37 -1.43
CA LYS A 44 5.87 8.52 0.00
C LYS A 44 4.68 8.31 0.92
N SER A 45 3.53 8.90 0.57
CA SER A 45 2.31 8.82 1.37
C SER A 45 1.82 7.38 1.45
N TYR A 46 1.72 6.71 0.31
CA TYR A 46 1.34 5.31 0.20
C TYR A 46 2.35 4.39 0.90
N GLY A 47 3.65 4.65 0.75
CA GLY A 47 4.70 3.95 1.49
C GLY A 47 4.55 4.10 3.01
N SER A 48 4.17 5.28 3.48
CA SER A 48 3.91 5.51 4.92
C SER A 48 2.69 4.76 5.45
N VAL A 49 1.64 4.58 4.63
CA VAL A 49 0.47 3.76 4.97
C VAL A 49 0.90 2.30 5.13
N LEU A 50 1.59 1.74 4.12
CA LEU A 50 2.08 0.37 4.17
C LEU A 50 3.01 0.13 5.36
N GLN A 51 3.93 1.07 5.60
CA GLN A 51 4.90 0.94 6.68
C GLN A 51 4.24 0.99 8.06
N SER A 52 3.31 1.93 8.28
CA SER A 52 2.58 2.03 9.55
C SER A 52 1.68 0.82 9.79
N ALA A 53 0.98 0.32 8.77
CA ALA A 53 0.16 -0.88 8.86
C ALA A 53 1.02 -2.12 9.14
N ALA A 54 2.14 -2.29 8.44
CA ALA A 54 3.06 -3.40 8.66
C ALA A 54 3.69 -3.35 10.05
N PHE A 55 4.17 -2.19 10.52
CA PHE A 55 4.70 -2.05 11.88
C PHE A 55 3.66 -2.36 12.95
N PHE A 56 2.43 -1.87 12.78
CA PHE A 56 1.32 -2.21 13.67
C PHE A 56 1.10 -3.73 13.73
N LEU A 57 1.08 -4.43 12.60
CA LEU A 57 0.87 -5.87 12.56
C LEU A 57 2.04 -6.67 13.15
N ILE A 58 3.29 -6.20 12.96
CA ILE A 58 4.47 -6.80 13.60
C ILE A 58 4.40 -6.64 15.13
N LEU A 59 3.95 -5.47 15.61
CA LEU A 59 3.81 -5.18 17.03
C LEU A 59 2.55 -5.79 17.65
N ASN A 60 1.62 -6.27 16.82
CA ASN A 60 0.43 -6.95 17.30
C ASN A 60 0.85 -8.35 17.77
N ASN A 61 1.12 -8.47 19.07
CA ASN A 61 1.37 -9.73 19.77
C ASN A 61 0.06 -10.54 19.82
N GLY A 62 -0.33 -11.07 18.66
CA GLY A 62 -1.57 -11.80 18.43
C GLY A 62 -1.46 -13.30 18.66
N ILE A 63 -2.46 -14.02 18.17
CA ILE A 63 -2.58 -15.47 18.31
C ILE A 63 -1.67 -16.18 17.29
N LEU A 64 -1.35 -15.53 16.16
CA LEU A 64 -0.57 -16.11 15.06
C LEU A 64 0.94 -15.88 15.20
N ILE A 65 1.38 -14.82 15.87
CA ILE A 65 2.80 -14.53 16.14
C ILE A 65 2.99 -14.31 17.66
N ASP A 66 3.36 -15.39 18.35
CA ASP A 66 3.72 -15.32 19.77
C ASP A 66 5.16 -14.80 19.90
N GLN A 67 5.31 -13.47 19.98
CA GLN A 67 6.54 -12.82 20.41
C GLN A 67 6.26 -12.09 21.72
N GLY A 68 6.96 -12.48 22.78
CA GLY A 68 6.63 -12.17 24.17
C GLY A 68 6.42 -10.68 24.50
N THR A 69 5.48 -10.45 25.43
CA THR A 69 5.40 -9.37 26.45
C THR A 69 5.58 -7.89 26.06
N LEU A 70 5.81 -7.54 24.79
CA LEU A 70 6.16 -6.16 24.40
C LEU A 70 5.04 -5.13 24.65
N ARG A 71 3.76 -5.55 24.56
CA ARG A 71 2.59 -4.66 24.71
C ARG A 71 2.27 -4.28 26.16
N ASN A 72 2.58 -5.14 27.13
CA ASN A 72 2.26 -4.90 28.54
C ASN A 72 3.35 -4.15 29.30
N ASP A 73 4.59 -4.19 28.83
CA ASP A 73 5.73 -3.72 29.61
C ASP A 73 5.94 -2.19 29.53
N SER A 74 5.37 -1.50 28.52
CA SER A 74 5.43 -0.03 28.48
C SER A 74 4.19 0.64 27.86
N ARG A 75 3.62 1.59 28.61
CA ARG A 75 2.53 2.47 28.13
C ARG A 75 2.90 3.24 26.86
N MET A 76 4.18 3.59 26.71
CA MET A 76 4.68 4.27 25.53
C MET A 76 4.56 3.40 24.27
N LEU A 77 4.94 2.12 24.31
CA LEU A 77 4.78 1.21 23.18
C LEU A 77 3.31 0.95 22.89
N PHE A 78 2.49 0.75 23.92
CA PHE A 78 1.04 0.58 23.80
C PHE A 78 0.37 1.77 23.09
N GLY A 79 0.68 3.00 23.53
CA GLY A 79 0.17 4.21 22.86
C GLY A 79 0.74 4.41 21.45
N SER A 80 2.01 4.07 21.22
CA SER A 80 2.63 4.15 19.89
C SER A 80 1.95 3.19 18.90
N TYR A 81 1.63 1.98 19.35
CA TYR A 81 0.92 0.96 18.58
C TYR A 81 -0.44 1.45 18.09
N TYR A 82 -1.31 1.92 19.00
CA TYR A 82 -2.62 2.46 18.62
C TYR A 82 -2.52 3.79 17.86
N GLY A 83 -1.45 4.56 18.09
CA GLY A 83 -1.11 5.74 17.30
C GLY A 83 -0.84 5.41 15.83
N LEU A 84 -0.11 4.31 15.56
CA LEU A 84 0.15 3.82 14.20
C LEU A 84 -1.13 3.33 13.50
N VAL A 85 -2.05 2.70 14.24
CA VAL A 85 -3.36 2.26 13.72
C VAL A 85 -4.18 3.43 13.21
N LEU A 86 -4.34 4.47 14.04
CA LEU A 86 -5.09 5.66 13.67
C LEU A 86 -4.38 6.46 12.57
N TYR A 87 -3.06 6.57 12.64
CA TYR A 87 -2.26 7.17 11.57
C TYR A 87 -2.52 6.48 10.23
N SER A 88 -2.41 5.15 10.18
CA SER A 88 -2.57 4.38 8.94
C SER A 88 -3.98 4.58 8.36
N SER A 89 -5.01 4.52 9.20
CA SER A 89 -6.41 4.71 8.79
C SER A 89 -6.67 6.11 8.22
N LEU A 90 -6.12 7.16 8.85
CA LEU A 90 -6.22 8.53 8.33
C LEU A 90 -5.38 8.74 7.07
N ALA A 91 -4.20 8.13 6.99
CA ALA A 91 -3.35 8.21 5.83
C ALA A 91 -3.95 7.49 4.61
N VAL A 92 -4.71 6.40 4.80
CA VAL A 92 -5.54 5.79 3.74
C VAL A 92 -6.54 6.80 3.19
N PHE A 93 -7.26 7.52 4.06
CA PHE A 93 -8.18 8.57 3.62
C PHE A 93 -7.47 9.64 2.80
N VAL A 94 -6.30 10.12 3.23
CA VAL A 94 -5.49 11.10 2.48
C VAL A 94 -5.08 10.57 1.10
N CYS A 95 -4.60 9.32 1.04
CA CYS A 95 -4.25 8.67 -0.22
C CYS A 95 -5.46 8.57 -1.16
N PHE A 96 -6.64 8.22 -0.65
CA PHE A 96 -7.86 8.15 -1.45
C PHE A 96 -8.30 9.51 -1.95
N ASN A 97 -8.12 10.56 -1.15
CA ASN A 97 -8.37 11.93 -1.60
C ASN A 97 -7.47 12.32 -2.77
N TYR A 98 -6.21 11.90 -2.76
CA TYR A 98 -5.31 12.13 -3.90
C TYR A 98 -5.75 11.34 -5.15
N LEU A 99 -6.03 10.04 -4.99
CA LEU A 99 -6.40 9.16 -6.11
C LEU A 99 -7.75 9.52 -6.75
N LEU A 100 -8.67 10.06 -5.96
CA LEU A 100 -9.98 10.53 -6.40
C LEU A 100 -10.00 12.05 -6.68
N GLU A 101 -8.81 12.65 -6.87
CA GLU A 101 -8.62 14.04 -7.35
C GLU A 101 -9.18 15.15 -6.45
N SER A 102 -9.33 14.88 -5.15
CA SER A 102 -9.72 15.87 -4.15
C SER A 102 -8.53 16.59 -3.51
N LEU A 103 -7.29 16.13 -3.74
CA LEU A 103 -6.10 16.61 -3.06
C LEU A 103 -4.85 16.49 -3.94
N ASP A 104 -3.96 17.49 -3.93
CA ASP A 104 -2.80 17.53 -4.83
C ASP A 104 -1.51 16.99 -4.23
N ASN A 105 -1.28 17.19 -2.93
CA ASN A 105 -0.05 16.75 -2.27
C ASN A 105 -0.33 15.96 -0.98
N PRO A 106 -0.52 14.63 -1.07
CA PRO A 106 -0.88 13.81 0.08
C PRO A 106 0.23 13.76 1.13
N TRP A 107 1.49 13.94 0.72
CA TRP A 107 2.64 13.78 1.61
C TRP A 107 2.68 14.82 2.72
N ILE A 108 2.28 16.05 2.42
CA ILE A 108 2.24 17.12 3.43
C ILE A 108 1.22 16.77 4.53
N TYR A 109 0.06 16.21 4.15
CA TYR A 109 -0.96 15.80 5.09
C TYR A 109 -0.53 14.58 5.90
N CYS A 110 0.06 13.56 5.27
CA CYS A 110 0.62 12.41 5.98
C CYS A 110 1.69 12.84 7.00
N LYS A 111 2.61 13.75 6.65
CA LYS A 111 3.59 14.28 7.62
C LYS A 111 2.94 14.97 8.82
N ARG A 112 1.88 15.74 8.59
CA ARG A 112 1.14 16.41 9.68
C ARG A 112 0.41 15.38 10.56
N LEU A 113 -0.14 14.32 9.94
CA LEU A 113 -0.82 13.23 10.64
C LEU A 113 0.09 12.47 11.60
N LEU A 114 1.42 12.46 11.40
CA LEU A 114 2.35 11.84 12.36
C LEU A 114 2.21 12.42 13.78
N GLY A 115 1.70 13.64 13.92
CA GLY A 115 1.38 14.25 15.22
C GLY A 115 0.33 13.48 16.02
N ILE A 116 -0.46 12.58 15.40
CA ILE A 116 -1.41 11.73 16.14
C ILE A 116 -0.71 10.74 17.07
N ILE A 117 0.50 10.28 16.71
CA ILE A 117 1.25 9.29 17.48
C ILE A 117 1.55 9.82 18.89
N PRO A 118 2.23 10.98 19.08
CA PRO A 118 2.48 11.50 20.43
C PRO A 118 1.19 11.86 21.18
N VAL A 119 0.13 12.28 20.49
CA VAL A 119 -1.17 12.56 21.12
C VAL A 119 -1.80 11.29 21.68
N VAL A 120 -1.79 10.19 20.92
CA VAL A 120 -2.32 8.89 21.35
C VAL A 120 -1.47 8.28 22.46
N ILE A 121 -0.14 8.44 22.39
CA ILE A 121 0.77 8.07 23.48
C ILE A 121 0.36 8.79 24.76
N LEU A 122 0.19 10.11 24.72
CA LEU A 122 -0.22 10.89 25.88
C LEU A 122 -1.60 10.47 26.41
N LEU A 123 -2.58 10.26 25.52
CA LEU A 123 -3.93 9.77 25.87
C LEU A 123 -3.87 8.41 26.59
N SER A 124 -2.95 7.53 26.21
CA SER A 124 -2.82 6.18 26.77
C SER A 124 -2.42 6.13 28.25
N TYR A 125 -1.87 7.23 28.79
CA TYR A 125 -1.57 7.36 30.22
C TYR A 125 -2.78 7.76 31.06
N PHE A 126 -3.83 8.32 30.45
CA PHE A 126 -5.01 8.84 31.16
C PHE A 126 -6.21 7.90 31.16
N ILE A 127 -6.24 6.91 30.27
CA ILE A 127 -7.40 6.03 30.08
C ILE A 127 -7.02 4.58 30.42
N PRO A 128 -7.85 3.84 31.18
CA PRO A 128 -7.60 2.42 31.44
C PRO A 128 -7.62 1.60 30.14
N GLU A 129 -6.86 0.51 30.09
CA GLU A 129 -6.54 -0.24 28.87
C GLU A 129 -7.76 -0.63 28.05
N LEU A 130 -8.74 -1.34 28.65
CA LEU A 130 -9.91 -1.82 27.91
C LEU A 130 -10.72 -0.68 27.27
N TYR A 131 -10.92 0.42 28.02
CA TYR A 131 -11.63 1.59 27.51
C TYR A 131 -10.83 2.30 26.41
N PHE A 132 -9.50 2.34 26.55
CA PHE A 132 -8.63 2.93 25.55
C PHE A 132 -8.67 2.13 24.24
N ILE A 133 -8.56 0.80 24.29
CA ILE A 133 -8.65 -0.07 23.11
C ILE A 133 -10.00 0.15 22.41
N SER A 134 -11.10 0.01 23.17
CA SER A 134 -12.45 0.21 22.64
C SER A 134 -12.65 1.61 22.03
N PHE A 135 -12.07 2.65 22.65
CA PHE A 135 -12.14 4.02 22.13
C PHE A 135 -11.41 4.15 20.79
N ILE A 136 -10.20 3.60 20.68
CA ILE A 136 -9.43 3.64 19.43
C ILE A 136 -10.15 2.85 18.34
N ASP A 137 -10.73 1.69 18.66
CA ASP A 137 -11.47 0.88 17.68
C ASP A 137 -12.69 1.60 17.13
N VAL A 138 -13.46 2.27 18.01
CA VAL A 138 -14.61 3.09 17.59
C VAL A 138 -14.17 4.26 16.72
N LEU A 139 -13.06 4.93 17.06
CA LEU A 139 -12.50 5.99 16.22
C LEU A 139 -12.02 5.46 14.86
N GLY A 140 -11.27 4.36 14.84
CA GLY A 140 -10.78 3.70 13.63
C GLY A 140 -11.93 3.24 12.73
N PHE A 141 -12.98 2.66 13.33
CA PHE A 141 -14.23 2.34 12.64
C PHE A 141 -14.87 3.59 12.05
N GLY A 142 -14.99 4.68 12.82
CA GLY A 142 -15.52 5.96 12.34
C GLY A 142 -14.75 6.52 11.14
N ILE A 143 -13.42 6.50 11.19
CA ILE A 143 -12.54 6.96 10.10
C ILE A 143 -12.71 6.07 8.85
N SER A 144 -12.70 4.76 9.02
CA SER A 144 -12.78 3.81 7.91
C SER A 144 -14.16 3.76 7.26
N ILE A 145 -15.26 3.85 8.03
CA ILE A 145 -16.61 3.91 7.46
C ILE A 145 -16.87 5.24 6.74
N PHE A 146 -16.33 6.35 7.27
CA PHE A 146 -16.36 7.63 6.60
C PHE A 146 -15.58 7.58 5.29
N THR A 147 -14.37 7.01 5.31
CA THR A 147 -13.53 6.84 4.11
C THR A 147 -14.23 5.96 3.07
N PHE A 148 -14.88 4.88 3.49
CA PHE A 148 -15.70 4.03 2.62
C PHE A 148 -16.83 4.83 1.98
N SER A 149 -17.66 5.49 2.80
CA SER A 149 -18.84 6.21 2.33
C SER A 149 -18.47 7.36 1.40
N TRP A 150 -17.42 8.11 1.75
CA TRP A 150 -16.90 9.20 0.95
C TRP A 150 -16.32 8.69 -0.38
N SER A 151 -15.44 7.69 -0.36
CA SER A 151 -14.81 7.16 -1.57
C SER A 151 -15.83 6.48 -2.49
N LEU A 152 -16.80 5.74 -1.94
CA LEU A 152 -17.90 5.16 -2.70
C LEU A 152 -18.73 6.24 -3.39
N ARG A 153 -19.12 7.29 -2.64
CA ARG A 153 -19.86 8.43 -3.22
C ARG A 153 -19.05 9.14 -4.30
N SER A 154 -17.75 9.34 -4.09
CA SER A 154 -16.86 9.97 -5.05
C SER A 154 -16.73 9.16 -6.33
N VAL A 155 -16.55 7.83 -6.22
CA VAL A 155 -16.51 6.92 -7.38
C VAL A 155 -17.83 6.91 -8.12
N LEU A 156 -18.98 6.80 -7.42
CA LEU A 156 -20.31 6.82 -8.04
C LEU A 156 -20.64 8.12 -8.76
N LYS A 157 -20.14 9.26 -8.27
CA LYS A 157 -20.33 10.57 -8.91
C LYS A 157 -19.35 10.83 -10.03
N SER A 158 -18.19 10.19 -10.00
CA SER A 158 -17.18 10.30 -11.04
C SER A 158 -17.47 9.31 -12.17
N ASN A 159 -17.31 9.70 -13.43
CA ASN A 159 -17.36 8.75 -14.56
C ASN A 159 -16.06 7.91 -14.66
N LYS A 160 -15.51 7.47 -13.52
CA LYS A 160 -14.29 6.66 -13.46
C LYS A 160 -14.61 5.19 -13.74
N SER A 161 -13.59 4.44 -14.14
CA SER A 161 -13.71 2.99 -14.38
C SER A 161 -14.20 2.24 -13.14
N ILE A 162 -14.90 1.13 -13.36
CA ILE A 162 -15.33 0.18 -12.32
C ILE A 162 -14.17 -0.27 -11.41
N LEU A 163 -12.94 -0.24 -11.91
CA LEU A 163 -11.74 -0.59 -11.14
C LEU A 163 -11.55 0.32 -9.90
N PHE A 164 -12.06 1.56 -9.91
CA PHE A 164 -11.94 2.45 -8.76
C PHE A 164 -12.79 2.02 -7.56
N PHE A 165 -13.73 1.08 -7.72
CA PHE A 165 -14.47 0.48 -6.59
C PHE A 165 -13.59 -0.38 -5.69
N ASN A 166 -12.38 -0.76 -6.13
CA ASN A 166 -11.42 -1.43 -5.26
C ASN A 166 -10.99 -0.53 -4.07
N LEU A 167 -11.01 0.81 -4.23
CA LEU A 167 -10.70 1.75 -3.15
C LEU A 167 -11.74 1.71 -2.00
N PRO A 168 -13.04 1.96 -2.23
CA PRO A 168 -14.03 1.80 -1.18
C PRO A 168 -14.04 0.37 -0.62
N PHE A 169 -13.83 -0.66 -1.45
CA PHE A 169 -13.74 -2.04 -0.97
C PHE A 169 -12.59 -2.24 0.05
N LEU A 170 -11.40 -1.69 -0.20
CA LEU A 170 -10.30 -1.69 0.78
C LEU A 170 -10.71 -1.04 2.11
N SER A 171 -11.37 0.12 2.06
CA SER A 171 -11.82 0.83 3.26
C SER A 171 -12.92 0.08 4.01
N PHE A 172 -13.76 -0.67 3.30
CA PHE A 172 -14.78 -1.53 3.89
C PHE A 172 -14.16 -2.74 4.61
N LEU A 173 -13.13 -3.36 4.04
CA LEU A 173 -12.40 -4.43 4.73
C LEU A 173 -11.73 -3.92 6.01
N ILE A 174 -11.14 -2.72 5.97
CA ILE A 174 -10.56 -2.08 7.16
C ILE A 174 -11.63 -1.82 8.24
N SER A 175 -12.84 -1.39 7.86
CA SER A 175 -13.91 -1.15 8.84
C SER A 175 -14.37 -2.44 9.50
N ILE A 176 -14.45 -3.54 8.75
CA ILE A 176 -14.75 -4.88 9.29
C ILE A 176 -13.68 -5.29 10.33
N CYS A 177 -12.40 -5.00 10.09
CA CYS A 177 -11.34 -5.29 11.07
C CYS A 177 -11.61 -4.60 12.42
N PHE A 178 -11.95 -3.32 12.41
CA PHE A 178 -12.25 -2.58 13.65
C PHE A 178 -13.48 -3.11 14.38
N VAL A 179 -14.50 -3.56 13.63
CA VAL A 179 -15.67 -4.20 14.25
C VAL A 179 -15.27 -5.51 14.93
N PHE A 180 -14.46 -6.34 14.29
CA PHE A 180 -14.01 -7.59 14.90
C PHE A 180 -13.07 -7.36 16.08
N ASP A 181 -12.17 -6.37 16.04
CA ASP A 181 -11.28 -6.05 17.17
C ASP A 181 -12.09 -5.56 18.38
N PHE A 182 -13.06 -4.67 18.12
CA PHE A 182 -13.97 -4.17 19.15
C PHE A 182 -14.80 -5.30 19.78
N LEU A 183 -15.42 -6.15 18.96
CA LEU A 183 -16.19 -7.30 19.44
C LEU A 183 -15.30 -8.31 20.18
N GLY A 184 -14.07 -8.52 19.70
CA GLY A 184 -13.05 -9.34 20.35
C GLY A 184 -12.73 -8.81 21.75
N THR A 185 -12.52 -7.51 21.88
CA THR A 185 -12.23 -6.82 23.14
C THR A 185 -13.40 -6.86 24.11
N VAL A 186 -14.63 -6.59 23.63
CA VAL A 186 -15.84 -6.57 24.48
C VAL A 186 -16.26 -7.96 24.95
N PHE A 187 -16.22 -8.96 24.05
CA PHE A 187 -16.68 -10.32 24.35
C PHE A 187 -15.56 -11.29 24.74
N ASN A 188 -14.30 -10.82 24.76
CA ASN A 188 -13.10 -11.61 25.04
C ASN A 188 -13.03 -12.93 24.22
N LYS A 189 -13.35 -12.87 22.93
CA LYS A 189 -13.38 -14.03 22.04
C LYS A 189 -12.16 -14.08 21.12
N LYS A 190 -11.35 -15.14 21.28
CA LYS A 190 -10.12 -15.41 20.51
C LYS A 190 -10.35 -15.49 19.00
N ASP A 191 -11.50 -16.00 18.56
CA ASP A 191 -11.81 -16.14 17.13
C ASP A 191 -11.90 -14.77 16.42
N PHE A 192 -12.41 -13.74 17.10
CA PHE A 192 -12.48 -12.38 16.54
C PHE A 192 -11.10 -11.73 16.44
N PHE A 193 -10.21 -11.99 17.41
CA PHE A 193 -8.83 -11.53 17.33
C PHE A 193 -8.07 -12.20 16.17
N LEU A 194 -8.31 -13.48 15.91
CA LEU A 194 -7.72 -14.19 14.77
C LEU A 194 -8.16 -13.58 13.42
N LEU A 195 -9.44 -13.22 13.27
CA LEU A 195 -9.92 -12.50 12.08
C LEU A 195 -9.28 -11.11 11.95
N THR A 196 -9.15 -10.41 13.08
CA THR A 196 -8.51 -9.08 13.15
C THR A 196 -7.03 -9.13 12.77
N GLU A 197 -6.37 -10.27 12.94
CA GLU A 197 -4.98 -10.46 12.54
C GLU A 197 -4.87 -10.84 11.05
N ILE A 198 -5.72 -11.74 10.54
CA ILE A 198 -5.69 -12.20 9.14
C ILE A 198 -6.12 -11.12 8.15
N ILE A 199 -7.19 -10.39 8.43
CA ILE A 199 -7.79 -9.46 7.45
C ILE A 199 -6.82 -8.33 7.08
N PRO A 200 -6.18 -7.60 8.02
CA PRO A 200 -5.24 -6.54 7.65
C PRO A 200 -4.03 -7.02 6.84
N GLY A 201 -3.44 -8.18 7.18
CA GLY A 201 -2.36 -8.76 6.38
C GLY A 201 -2.81 -9.10 4.96
N SER A 202 -4.05 -9.58 4.83
CA SER A 202 -4.68 -9.85 3.53
C SER A 202 -4.97 -8.56 2.75
N VAL A 203 -5.41 -7.49 3.42
CA VAL A 203 -5.64 -6.17 2.82
C VAL A 203 -4.33 -5.60 2.27
N ILE A 204 -3.21 -5.73 3.00
CA ILE A 204 -1.88 -5.32 2.51
C ILE A 204 -1.52 -6.10 1.25
N CYS A 205 -1.63 -7.44 1.29
CA CYS A 205 -1.33 -8.28 0.13
C CYS A 205 -2.19 -7.90 -1.08
N TYR A 206 -3.50 -7.75 -0.88
CA TYR A 206 -4.43 -7.35 -1.92
C TYR A 206 -4.10 -5.98 -2.51
N THR A 207 -3.70 -5.01 -1.68
CA THR A 207 -3.28 -3.68 -2.15
C THR A 207 -2.04 -3.75 -3.03
N ILE A 208 -1.04 -4.56 -2.65
CA ILE A 208 0.18 -4.79 -3.44
C ILE A 208 -0.14 -5.46 -4.78
N LEU A 209 -1.05 -6.45 -4.79
CA LEU A 209 -1.50 -7.08 -6.02
C LEU A 209 -2.24 -6.09 -6.93
N LEU A 210 -3.15 -5.28 -6.37
CA LEU A 210 -3.84 -4.23 -7.11
C LEU A 210 -2.87 -3.23 -7.73
N GLU A 211 -1.86 -2.80 -6.99
CA GLU A 211 -0.83 -1.90 -7.51
C GLU A 211 -0.06 -2.52 -8.69
N ARG A 212 0.30 -3.80 -8.58
CA ARG A 212 1.07 -4.50 -9.60
C ARG A 212 0.27 -4.72 -10.89
N PHE A 213 -1.00 -5.13 -10.77
CA PHE A 213 -1.84 -5.50 -11.92
C PHE A 213 -2.63 -4.31 -12.47
N ILE A 214 -2.90 -3.30 -11.66
CA ILE A 214 -3.68 -2.11 -12.03
C ILE A 214 -2.93 -0.84 -11.56
N PRO A 215 -1.76 -0.51 -12.15
CA PRO A 215 -0.99 0.67 -11.75
C PRO A 215 -1.76 2.00 -11.92
N SER A 216 -2.74 2.02 -12.83
CA SER A 216 -3.62 3.18 -13.06
C SER A 216 -4.47 3.56 -11.86
N LEU A 217 -4.70 2.65 -10.89
CA LEU A 217 -5.37 2.97 -9.62
C LEU A 217 -4.48 3.73 -8.65
N PHE A 218 -3.15 3.63 -8.80
CA PHE A 218 -2.14 4.18 -7.88
C PHE A 218 -1.31 5.27 -8.54
N SER A 219 -1.72 5.72 -9.73
CA SER A 219 -1.11 6.85 -10.42
C SER A 219 -2.20 7.88 -10.71
N LYS A 220 -1.91 9.15 -10.42
CA LYS A 220 -2.71 10.25 -10.96
C LYS A 220 -2.42 10.24 -12.45
N VAL A 221 -3.31 9.69 -13.26
CA VAL A 221 -3.18 9.77 -14.73
C VAL A 221 -3.32 11.25 -15.09
N THR A 222 -2.20 11.98 -15.09
CA THR A 222 -2.08 13.15 -15.94
C THR A 222 -2.19 12.60 -17.36
N VAL A 223 -3.36 12.75 -17.97
CA VAL A 223 -3.49 12.65 -19.43
C VAL A 223 -2.66 13.79 -20.00
N SER A 224 -1.34 13.60 -20.08
CA SER A 224 -0.57 14.22 -21.14
C SER A 224 -1.09 13.56 -22.40
N VAL A 225 -1.88 14.30 -23.17
CA VAL A 225 -2.43 13.95 -24.49
C VAL A 225 -1.32 13.50 -25.48
N SER A 226 -0.04 13.52 -25.09
CA SER A 226 1.10 13.06 -25.86
C SER A 226 1.42 11.56 -25.79
N ASN A 227 0.74 10.73 -24.97
CA ASN A 227 1.17 9.33 -24.77
C ASN A 227 0.14 8.24 -25.08
N ILE A 228 -1.05 8.59 -25.57
CA ILE A 228 -2.06 7.59 -25.98
C ILE A 228 -1.68 6.91 -27.31
N ASN A 229 -0.88 7.57 -28.16
CA ASN A 229 -0.41 6.96 -29.42
C ASN A 229 0.80 6.03 -29.26
N ASN A 230 1.55 6.11 -28.15
CA ASN A 230 2.84 5.40 -28.03
C ASN A 230 2.73 3.98 -27.42
N GLN A 231 1.53 3.51 -27.07
CA GLN A 231 1.33 2.19 -26.45
C GLN A 231 0.47 1.23 -27.28
N ILE A 232 -0.01 1.62 -28.47
CA ILE A 232 -0.84 0.77 -29.34
C ILE A 232 -0.11 0.29 -30.60
N GLU A 233 1.11 0.77 -30.89
CA GLU A 233 1.91 0.25 -31.99
C GLU A 233 2.89 -0.83 -31.51
N LEU A 234 2.39 -2.07 -31.50
CA LEU A 234 3.21 -3.25 -31.63
C LEU A 234 3.94 -3.20 -32.99
N GLU A 235 5.25 -3.45 -32.98
CA GLU A 235 6.02 -3.92 -34.15
C GLU A 235 5.79 -3.22 -35.49
N THR A 236 6.30 -2.00 -35.65
CA THR A 236 6.83 -1.59 -36.95
C THR A 236 8.12 -0.80 -36.75
N ILE A 237 9.15 -1.22 -37.47
CA ILE A 237 10.48 -0.62 -37.54
C ILE A 237 10.32 0.88 -37.85
N PRO A 238 10.85 1.82 -37.04
CA PRO A 238 10.74 3.24 -37.37
C PRO A 238 11.73 3.55 -38.48
N ILE A 239 11.21 3.71 -39.69
CA ILE A 239 11.84 4.45 -40.78
C ILE A 239 11.98 5.90 -40.29
N PRO A 240 13.18 6.51 -40.24
CA PRO A 240 13.30 7.89 -39.83
C PRO A 240 12.72 8.80 -40.92
N GLU A 241 11.57 9.42 -40.63
CA GLU A 241 11.11 10.60 -41.36
C GLU A 241 12.00 11.80 -41.03
N ASP A 242 12.39 12.52 -42.07
CA ASP A 242 13.29 13.67 -42.07
C ASP A 242 12.83 14.75 -41.09
N LYS A 243 13.59 14.93 -40.00
CA LYS A 243 13.47 16.10 -39.12
C LYS A 243 14.45 17.17 -39.58
N GLU A 244 13.93 18.38 -39.77
CA GLU A 244 14.69 19.60 -40.10
C GLU A 244 15.96 19.76 -39.25
N PRO A 245 17.10 20.17 -39.84
CA PRO A 245 18.37 20.14 -39.15
C PRO A 245 18.48 21.25 -38.09
N GLN A 246 18.66 20.83 -36.83
CA GLN A 246 19.16 21.69 -35.76
C GLN A 246 20.54 22.23 -36.16
N LYS A 247 20.72 23.56 -36.11
CA LYS A 247 22.02 24.20 -36.35
C LYS A 247 23.01 23.86 -35.22
N TYR A 248 23.88 22.89 -35.44
CA TYR A 248 25.01 22.60 -34.55
C TYR A 248 26.14 23.61 -34.77
N LYS A 249 26.80 24.03 -33.68
CA LYS A 249 27.90 25.04 -33.67
C LYS A 249 29.22 24.53 -34.27
N TYR A 250 29.32 23.24 -34.58
CA TYR A 250 30.49 22.59 -35.18
C TYR A 250 30.03 21.50 -36.17
N PRO A 251 30.77 21.24 -37.26
CA PRO A 251 30.41 20.20 -38.21
C PRO A 251 30.41 18.83 -37.52
N PRO A 252 29.39 17.98 -37.75
CA PRO A 252 29.37 16.62 -37.22
C PRO A 252 30.54 15.86 -37.85
N ARG A 253 31.45 15.35 -37.00
CA ARG A 253 32.52 14.44 -37.44
C ARG A 253 31.92 13.05 -37.66
N ASP A 254 32.20 12.48 -38.82
CA ASP A 254 31.81 11.11 -39.12
C ASP A 254 32.62 10.16 -38.23
N LEU A 255 31.94 9.33 -37.43
CA LEU A 255 32.57 8.37 -36.52
C LEU A 255 33.38 7.30 -37.27
N LEU A 256 33.20 7.20 -38.59
CA LEU A 256 33.88 6.28 -39.47
C LEU A 256 35.04 6.94 -40.25
N GLU A 257 35.30 8.24 -40.04
CA GLU A 257 36.38 8.96 -40.70
C GLU A 257 37.74 8.37 -40.27
N GLY A 258 38.39 7.63 -41.18
CA GLY A 258 39.66 6.95 -40.94
C GLY A 258 39.58 5.46 -40.58
N ILE A 259 38.39 4.85 -40.58
CA ILE A 259 38.22 3.40 -40.39
C ILE A 259 38.20 2.69 -41.74
N ASP A 260 39.14 1.76 -41.94
CA ASP A 260 39.16 0.88 -43.11
C ASP A 260 38.04 -0.18 -43.01
N LEU A 261 36.90 0.14 -43.61
CA LEU A 261 35.69 -0.68 -43.63
C LEU A 261 35.91 -2.06 -44.28
N GLU A 262 36.87 -2.18 -45.21
CA GLU A 262 37.19 -3.45 -45.87
C GLU A 262 37.84 -4.43 -44.90
N LYS A 263 38.68 -3.91 -44.00
CA LYS A 263 39.31 -4.65 -42.90
C LYS A 263 38.31 -5.07 -41.81
N VAL A 264 37.28 -4.27 -41.57
CA VAL A 264 36.18 -4.64 -40.65
C VAL A 264 35.33 -5.76 -41.26
N LYS A 265 34.99 -5.66 -42.54
CA LYS A 265 34.19 -6.66 -43.26
C LYS A 265 34.89 -8.03 -43.33
N THR A 266 36.19 -8.04 -43.57
CA THR A 266 36.98 -9.29 -43.57
C THR A 266 37.07 -9.94 -42.19
N LYS A 267 37.11 -9.15 -41.10
CA LYS A 267 37.04 -9.70 -39.73
C LYS A 267 35.66 -10.23 -39.37
N LEU A 268 34.60 -9.57 -39.81
CA LEU A 268 33.22 -10.03 -39.56
C LEU A 268 32.93 -11.34 -40.27
N ASN A 269 33.36 -11.49 -41.53
CA ASN A 269 33.21 -12.74 -42.30
C ASN A 269 34.04 -13.91 -41.76
N ARG A 270 34.93 -13.67 -40.80
CA ARG A 270 35.77 -14.70 -40.15
C ARG A 270 35.14 -15.24 -38.86
N PHE A 271 34.16 -14.55 -38.30
CA PHE A 271 33.31 -15.05 -37.21
C PHE A 271 32.18 -15.91 -37.77
#